data_AF-A0A1G7R304-F1
#
_entry.id   AF-A0A1G7R304-F1
#
_cell.length_a   1.000
_cell.length_b   1.000
_cell.length_c   1.000
_cell.angle_alpha   90.00
_cell.angle_beta   90.00
_cell.angle_gamma   90.00
#
_symmetry.space_group_name_H-M   'P 1'
#
loop_
_entity.id
_entity.type
_entity.pdbx_description
1 polymer ?
#
loop_
_entity_poly.entity_id
_entity_poly.type
_entity_poly.pdbx_seq_one_letter_code
_entity_poly.pdbx_strand_id
1 'polypeptide(L)'
;LGGDLLGGLTGGLTGTDGLLDPVVSDGGLLGDLTGNSGLLGDVTGNDGVLGEVIGDAGLVSDLTGLALVTDGTADASGGLLGGLTDGLLGGEGGLLDGVLGGDLLGGLTDGLLDGGLLDGLTSLTDDVAL
;
A
#
# COMPACT_ATOMS: atom_id res chain seq x y z
N LEU A 1 17.89 25.53 -56.33
CA LEU A 1 16.67 26.39 -56.27
C LEU A 1 15.59 25.88 -55.31
N GLY A 2 15.54 24.59 -54.93
CA GLY A 2 14.49 24.09 -54.01
C GLY A 2 14.70 24.38 -52.52
N GLY A 3 15.95 24.43 -52.05
CA GLY A 3 16.27 24.53 -50.61
C GLY A 3 15.86 25.84 -49.93
N ASP A 4 16.01 26.99 -50.62
CA ASP A 4 15.66 28.31 -50.06
C ASP A 4 14.15 28.51 -49.90
N LEU A 5 13.34 28.00 -50.82
CA LEU A 5 11.87 28.16 -50.75
C LEU A 5 11.28 27.27 -49.66
N LEU A 6 11.79 26.04 -49.53
CA LEU A 6 11.41 25.13 -48.45
C LEU A 6 11.84 25.69 -47.10
N GLY A 7 13.06 26.22 -46.99
CA GLY A 7 13.56 26.89 -45.78
C GLY A 7 12.78 28.15 -45.41
N GLY A 8 12.37 28.96 -46.39
CA GLY A 8 11.53 30.14 -46.17
C GLY A 8 10.12 29.79 -45.70
N LEU A 9 9.50 28.76 -46.27
CA LEU A 9 8.17 28.31 -45.86
C LEU A 9 8.18 27.68 -44.46
N THR A 10 9.16 26.83 -44.15
CA THR A 10 9.29 26.25 -42.81
C THR A 10 9.62 27.33 -41.78
N GLY A 11 10.55 28.25 -42.09
CA GLY A 11 10.85 29.39 -41.23
C GLY A 11 9.64 30.28 -40.97
N GLY A 12 8.82 30.55 -41.99
CA GLY A 12 7.59 31.34 -41.83
C GLY A 12 6.48 30.63 -41.03
N LEU A 13 6.52 29.30 -40.93
CA LEU A 13 5.54 28.52 -40.16
C LEU A 13 5.98 28.29 -38.71
N THR A 14 7.25 27.90 -38.51
CA THR A 14 7.76 27.39 -37.22
C THR A 14 8.89 28.24 -36.62
N GLY A 15 9.30 29.32 -37.27
CA GLY A 15 10.28 30.25 -36.70
C GLY A 15 9.71 31.00 -35.50
N THR A 16 10.60 31.66 -34.76
CA THR A 16 10.21 32.71 -33.80
C THR A 16 9.44 33.78 -34.57
N ASP A 17 8.19 34.06 -34.19
CA ASP A 17 7.22 34.90 -34.93
C ASP A 17 6.62 34.27 -36.20
N GLY A 18 6.81 32.97 -36.42
CA GLY A 18 6.12 32.22 -37.48
C GLY A 18 4.62 32.10 -37.21
N LEU A 19 3.84 31.69 -38.22
CA LEU A 19 2.37 31.64 -38.10
C LEU A 19 1.87 30.73 -36.94
N LEU A 20 2.63 29.72 -36.54
CA LEU A 20 2.27 28.83 -35.43
C LEU A 20 2.75 29.33 -34.06
N ASP A 21 3.59 30.35 -34.01
CA ASP A 21 4.18 30.85 -32.76
C ASP A 21 3.13 31.20 -31.68
N PRO A 22 2.00 31.87 -31.99
CA PRO A 22 0.96 32.13 -30.99
C PRO A 22 0.27 30.88 -30.42
N VAL A 23 0.45 29.72 -31.06
CA VAL A 23 -0.16 28.45 -30.63
C VAL A 23 0.85 27.60 -29.87
N VAL A 24 2.07 27.45 -30.40
CA VAL A 24 3.05 26.46 -29.92
C VAL A 24 4.16 27.04 -29.04
N SER A 25 4.29 28.35 -28.96
CA SER A 25 5.24 28.97 -28.03
C SER A 25 4.81 28.77 -26.58
N ASP A 26 5.75 28.94 -25.65
CA ASP A 26 5.53 28.79 -24.21
C ASP A 26 4.46 29.74 -23.66
N GLY A 27 4.25 30.90 -24.30
CA GLY A 27 3.17 31.85 -23.97
C GLY A 27 2.00 31.81 -24.96
N GLY A 28 1.99 30.83 -25.85
CA GLY A 28 0.90 30.58 -26.79
C GLY A 28 -0.20 29.71 -26.18
N LEU A 29 -1.24 29.41 -26.96
CA LEU A 29 -2.39 28.65 -26.49
C LEU A 29 -2.05 27.29 -25.88
N LEU A 30 -1.06 26.57 -26.42
CA LEU A 30 -0.61 25.29 -25.86
C LEU A 30 0.25 25.48 -24.61
N GLY A 31 1.00 26.58 -24.51
CA GLY A 31 1.67 26.99 -23.28
C GLY A 31 0.68 27.26 -22.16
N ASP A 32 -0.35 28.07 -22.44
CA ASP A 32 -1.42 28.40 -21.49
C ASP A 32 -2.26 27.18 -21.07
N LEU A 33 -2.38 26.17 -21.94
CA LEU A 33 -3.12 24.94 -21.62
C LEU A 33 -2.25 23.90 -20.93
N THR A 34 -1.05 23.63 -21.45
CA THR A 34 -0.23 22.46 -21.08
C THR A 34 1.04 22.79 -20.33
N GLY A 35 1.42 24.07 -20.27
CA GLY A 35 2.57 24.54 -19.51
C GLY A 35 2.40 24.32 -18.02
N ASN A 36 3.49 24.42 -17.27
CA ASN A 36 3.48 24.19 -15.82
C ASN A 36 2.57 25.17 -15.06
N SER A 37 2.41 26.39 -15.59
CA SER A 37 1.46 27.39 -15.08
C SER A 37 0.20 27.50 -15.95
N GLY A 38 0.00 26.55 -16.85
CA GLY A 38 -1.19 26.44 -17.67
C GLY A 38 -2.28 25.62 -16.96
N LEU A 39 -3.47 25.60 -17.54
CA LEU A 39 -4.63 24.95 -16.91
C LEU A 39 -4.42 23.47 -16.56
N LEU A 40 -3.77 22.70 -17.45
CA LEU A 40 -3.42 21.31 -17.14
C LEU A 40 -2.26 21.21 -16.15
N GLY A 41 -1.35 22.19 -16.11
CA GLY A 41 -0.33 22.28 -15.07
C GLY A 41 -0.94 22.47 -13.68
N ASP A 42 -1.90 23.37 -13.53
CA ASP A 42 -2.61 23.62 -12.27
C ASP A 42 -3.40 22.41 -11.75
N VAL A 43 -3.77 21.48 -12.64
CA VAL A 43 -4.50 20.25 -12.26
C VAL A 43 -3.56 19.06 -12.11
N THR A 44 -2.66 18.84 -13.07
CA THR A 44 -1.86 17.60 -13.21
C THR A 44 -0.41 17.77 -12.79
N GLY A 45 0.06 19.01 -12.63
CA GLY A 45 1.42 19.32 -12.17
C GLY A 45 1.65 18.86 -10.73
N ASN A 46 2.92 18.88 -10.32
CA ASN A 46 3.32 18.47 -8.97
C ASN A 46 2.61 19.27 -7.87
N ASP A 47 2.49 20.58 -8.10
CA ASP A 47 1.80 21.51 -7.20
C ASP A 47 0.33 21.73 -7.62
N GLY A 48 -0.13 20.93 -8.59
CA GLY A 48 -1.51 20.95 -9.05
C GLY A 48 -2.40 20.04 -8.21
N VAL A 49 -3.72 20.18 -8.37
CA VAL A 49 -4.72 19.48 -7.55
C VAL A 49 -4.49 17.96 -7.49
N LEU A 50 -4.19 17.32 -8.62
CA LEU A 50 -3.91 15.88 -8.65
C LEU A 50 -2.52 15.58 -8.09
N GLY A 51 -1.53 16.45 -8.27
CA GLY A 51 -0.23 16.30 -7.60
C GLY A 51 -0.38 16.29 -6.07
N GLU A 52 -1.17 17.20 -5.51
CA GLU A 52 -1.46 17.26 -4.08
C GLU A 52 -2.28 16.06 -3.56
N VAL A 53 -3.13 15.46 -4.41
CA VAL A 53 -3.98 14.32 -3.98
C VAL A 53 -3.28 12.98 -4.17
N ILE A 54 -2.68 12.72 -5.33
CA ILE A 54 -2.16 11.40 -5.72
C ILE A 54 -0.64 11.37 -5.93
N GLY A 55 0.06 12.51 -5.78
CA GLY A 55 1.52 12.54 -5.83
C GLY A 55 2.16 11.79 -4.68
N ASP A 56 3.48 11.61 -4.76
CA ASP A 56 4.25 10.85 -3.77
C ASP A 56 4.18 11.45 -2.34
N ALA A 57 4.00 12.77 -2.25
CA ALA A 57 3.74 13.52 -1.03
C ALA A 57 2.26 13.97 -0.92
N GLY A 58 1.38 13.31 -1.66
CA GLY A 58 -0.04 13.65 -1.75
C GLY A 58 -0.89 12.92 -0.72
N LEU A 59 -2.12 13.41 -0.54
CA LEU A 59 -3.06 12.94 0.48
C LEU A 59 -3.31 11.42 0.45
N VAL A 60 -3.33 10.80 -0.73
CA VAL A 60 -3.52 9.34 -0.89
C VAL A 60 -2.28 8.58 -0.44
N SER A 61 -1.08 9.08 -0.75
CA SER A 61 0.18 8.50 -0.27
C SER A 61 0.22 8.53 1.26
N ASP A 62 -0.10 9.70 1.84
CA ASP A 62 -0.19 9.89 3.28
C ASP A 62 -1.21 8.93 3.91
N LEU A 63 -2.44 8.87 3.38
CA LEU A 63 -3.51 8.01 3.92
C LEU A 63 -3.18 6.52 3.78
N THR A 64 -2.62 6.08 2.66
CA THR A 64 -2.34 4.65 2.42
C THR A 64 -1.11 4.16 3.16
N GLY A 65 -0.08 5.00 3.32
CA GLY A 65 1.06 4.72 4.19
C GLY A 65 0.65 4.66 5.67
N LEU A 66 -0.25 5.56 6.08
CA LEU A 66 -0.78 5.63 7.44
C LEU A 66 -1.79 4.52 7.77
N ALA A 67 -2.54 4.00 6.78
CA ALA A 67 -3.56 2.98 7.01
C ALA A 67 -3.05 1.52 6.92
N LEU A 68 -1.85 1.29 6.35
CA LEU A 68 -1.33 -0.05 6.12
C LEU A 68 -0.32 -0.52 7.19
N VAL A 69 0.55 0.38 7.66
CA VAL A 69 1.59 0.02 8.65
C VAL A 69 1.03 0.15 10.07
N THR A 70 0.00 0.96 10.22
CA THR A 70 -0.50 1.47 11.48
C THR A 70 -2.01 1.74 11.30
N ASP A 71 -2.76 1.99 12.36
CA ASP A 71 -3.97 2.84 12.25
C ASP A 71 -3.57 4.30 11.97
N GLY A 72 -2.32 4.61 12.27
CA GLY A 72 -1.57 5.82 12.03
C GLY A 72 -0.27 5.94 12.85
N THR A 73 -0.01 5.07 13.84
CA THR A 73 1.16 5.14 14.76
C THR A 73 2.30 4.16 14.46
N ALA A 74 3.55 4.61 14.32
CA ALA A 74 4.73 3.75 14.09
C ALA A 74 5.08 2.78 15.26
N ASP A 75 4.25 2.75 16.30
CA ASP A 75 4.22 1.70 17.31
C ASP A 75 3.23 0.61 16.87
N ALA A 76 3.58 -0.65 17.05
CA ALA A 76 2.75 -1.76 16.63
C ALA A 76 1.45 -1.92 17.47
N SER A 77 0.98 -0.89 18.17
CA SER A 77 -0.12 -1.00 19.16
C SER A 77 -1.50 -0.55 18.67
N GLY A 78 -1.62 0.03 17.46
CA GLY A 78 -2.91 0.58 16.99
C GLY A 78 -3.47 0.01 15.69
N GLY A 79 -2.60 -0.44 14.78
CA GLY A 79 -3.02 -0.83 13.43
C GLY A 79 -3.58 -2.22 13.25
N LEU A 80 -4.05 -2.53 12.05
CA LEU A 80 -4.49 -3.87 11.63
C LEU A 80 -3.45 -4.95 11.96
N LEU A 81 -2.16 -4.64 11.78
CA LEU A 81 -1.06 -5.52 12.15
C LEU A 81 -0.88 -5.62 13.67
N GLY A 82 -1.06 -4.53 14.41
CA GLY A 82 -1.00 -4.51 15.86
C GLY A 82 -2.13 -5.32 16.50
N GLY A 83 -3.37 -5.06 16.12
CA GLY A 83 -4.53 -5.81 16.61
C GLY A 83 -4.52 -7.28 16.20
N LEU A 84 -3.99 -7.63 15.02
CA LEU A 84 -3.80 -9.03 14.63
C LEU A 84 -2.66 -9.68 15.42
N THR A 85 -1.57 -8.95 15.66
CA THR A 85 -0.45 -9.47 16.46
C THR A 85 -0.89 -9.66 17.91
N ASP A 86 -1.54 -8.68 18.53
CA ASP A 86 -1.98 -8.77 19.91
C ASP A 86 -3.12 -9.79 20.10
N GLY A 87 -4.10 -9.80 19.18
CA GLY A 87 -5.22 -10.74 19.27
C GLY A 87 -4.84 -12.19 18.95
N LEU A 88 -3.98 -12.42 17.95
CA LEU A 88 -3.59 -13.78 17.53
C LEU A 88 -2.35 -14.28 18.26
N LEU A 89 -1.27 -13.49 18.25
CA LEU A 89 0.08 -13.85 18.68
C LEU A 89 0.46 -13.28 20.06
N GLY A 90 -0.31 -12.34 20.60
CA GLY A 90 0.09 -11.53 21.73
C GLY A 90 -0.43 -12.07 23.05
N GLY A 91 0.50 -12.24 24.00
CA GLY A 91 0.25 -12.29 25.44
C GLY A 91 -0.80 -13.27 25.98
N GLU A 92 -1.00 -13.18 27.29
CA GLU A 92 -2.02 -13.92 28.04
C GLU A 92 -3.41 -13.48 27.57
N GLY A 93 -4.20 -14.42 27.04
CA GLY A 93 -5.53 -14.16 26.47
C GLY A 93 -5.58 -13.99 24.94
N GLY A 94 -4.43 -14.04 24.26
CA GLY A 94 -4.38 -14.17 22.80
C GLY A 94 -4.89 -15.54 22.33
N LEU A 95 -5.29 -15.65 21.06
CA LEU A 95 -5.82 -16.91 20.54
C LEU A 95 -4.79 -18.05 20.59
N LEU A 96 -3.53 -17.77 20.30
CA LEU A 96 -2.45 -18.76 20.41
C LEU A 96 -2.10 -19.10 21.85
N ASP A 97 -2.29 -18.18 22.80
CA ASP A 97 -2.13 -18.46 24.22
C ASP A 97 -3.24 -19.41 24.71
N GLY A 98 -4.50 -19.13 24.40
CA GLY A 98 -5.62 -20.02 24.73
C GLY A 98 -5.51 -21.42 24.08
N VAL A 99 -4.85 -21.52 22.92
CA VAL A 99 -4.62 -22.79 22.22
C VAL A 99 -3.40 -23.52 22.77
N LEU A 100 -2.22 -22.89 22.82
CA LEU A 100 -0.94 -23.55 23.16
C LEU A 100 -0.64 -23.56 24.67
N GLY A 101 -1.03 -22.51 25.38
CA GLY A 101 -0.80 -22.36 26.82
C GLY A 101 -2.03 -22.63 27.68
N GLY A 102 -3.23 -22.59 27.10
CA GLY A 102 -4.51 -22.73 27.80
C GLY A 102 -5.18 -24.11 27.70
N ASP A 103 -6.37 -24.17 28.31
CA ASP A 103 -7.24 -25.33 28.58
C ASP A 103 -7.48 -26.31 27.42
N LEU A 104 -7.21 -25.90 26.17
CA LEU A 104 -7.53 -26.69 24.98
C LEU A 104 -6.45 -27.73 24.66
N LEU A 105 -5.23 -27.31 24.31
CA LEU A 105 -4.14 -28.27 24.08
C LEU A 105 -3.55 -28.74 25.41
N GLY A 106 -3.48 -27.87 26.43
CA GLY A 106 -3.08 -28.26 27.78
C GLY A 106 -4.05 -29.29 28.39
N GLY A 107 -5.36 -29.04 28.30
CA GLY A 107 -6.36 -29.99 28.79
C GLY A 107 -6.46 -31.26 27.95
N LEU A 108 -6.15 -31.22 26.66
CA LEU A 108 -6.02 -32.43 25.83
C LEU A 108 -4.78 -33.24 26.21
N THR A 109 -3.65 -32.59 26.49
CA THR A 109 -2.44 -33.30 26.97
C THR A 109 -2.68 -33.87 28.35
N ASP A 110 -3.26 -33.10 29.28
CA ASP A 110 -3.54 -33.58 30.63
C ASP A 110 -4.60 -34.70 30.60
N GLY A 111 -5.65 -34.55 29.80
CA GLY A 111 -6.63 -35.62 29.57
C GLY A 111 -6.03 -36.86 28.88
N LEU A 112 -4.91 -36.73 28.16
CA LEU A 112 -4.20 -37.84 27.55
C LEU A 112 -3.22 -38.51 28.53
N LEU A 113 -2.56 -37.74 29.39
CA LEU A 113 -1.48 -38.18 30.29
C LEU A 113 -1.93 -38.47 31.74
N ASP A 114 -2.81 -37.67 32.33
CA ASP A 114 -3.13 -37.63 33.77
C ASP A 114 -4.36 -38.48 34.16
N GLY A 115 -4.65 -39.53 33.40
CA GLY A 115 -5.69 -40.51 33.75
C GLY A 115 -6.76 -40.78 32.70
N GLY A 116 -6.59 -40.28 31.47
CA GLY A 116 -7.49 -40.61 30.37
C GLY A 116 -6.95 -41.73 29.47
N LEU A 117 -6.81 -41.44 28.18
CA LEU A 117 -6.66 -42.46 27.13
C LEU A 117 -5.39 -43.31 27.27
N LEU A 118 -4.23 -42.76 27.71
CA LEU A 118 -3.02 -43.58 27.89
C LEU A 118 -3.17 -44.57 29.05
N ASP A 119 -3.74 -44.15 30.17
CA ASP A 119 -3.96 -45.04 31.32
C ASP A 119 -4.98 -46.15 31.01
N GLY A 120 -5.99 -45.84 30.18
CA GLY A 120 -6.89 -46.86 29.63
C GLY A 120 -6.19 -47.83 28.66
N LEU A 121 -5.28 -47.34 27.81
CA LEU A 121 -4.52 -48.15 26.86
C LEU A 121 -3.45 -49.02 27.55
N THR A 122 -2.76 -48.51 28.56
CA THR A 122 -1.80 -49.28 29.36
C THR A 122 -2.51 -50.39 30.12
N SER A 123 -3.63 -50.08 30.77
CA SER A 123 -4.45 -51.07 31.47
C SER A 123 -5.01 -52.15 30.53
N LEU A 124 -5.46 -51.79 29.32
CA LEU A 124 -5.90 -52.77 28.32
C LEU A 124 -4.75 -53.67 27.83
N THR A 125 -3.56 -53.09 27.66
CA THR A 125 -2.38 -53.86 27.26
C THR A 125 -1.97 -54.84 28.36
N ASP A 126 -2.14 -54.46 29.62
CA ASP A 126 -1.88 -55.32 30.79
C ASP A 126 -2.93 -56.43 30.94
N ASP A 127 -4.22 -56.16 30.70
CA ASP A 127 -5.29 -57.15 30.74
C ASP A 127 -5.23 -58.18 29.59
N VAL A 128 -4.68 -57.79 28.44
CA VAL A 128 -4.50 -58.69 27.28
C VAL A 128 -3.20 -59.52 27.40
N ALA A 129 -2.29 -59.17 28.31
CA ALA A 129 -1.02 -59.86 28.53
C ALA A 129 -1.12 -61.16 29.36
N LEU A 130 -2.28 -61.85 29.35
CA LEU A 130 -2.47 -63.20 29.93
C LEU A 130 -1.62 -64.28 29.24
#